data_AF-A0A925JBB8-F1
#
_entry.id   AF-A0A925JBB8-F1
#
_cell.length_a   1.000
_cell.length_b   1.000
_cell.length_c   1.000
_cell.angle_alpha   90.00
_cell.angle_beta   90.00
_cell.angle_gamma   90.00
#
_symmetry.space_group_name_H-M   'P 1'
#
loop_
_entity.id
_entity.type
_entity.pdbx_description
1 polymer ?
#
loop_
_entity_poly.entity_id
_entity_poly.type
_entity_poly.pdbx_seq_one_letter_code
_entity_poly.pdbx_strand_id
1 'polypeptide(L)' 'MEFLADPNVWIAFATLTLLELVLGIDNVIFISILSGKLPEEQRAKARYIGLALALVMRVILLFSLSW' A
#
# COMPACT_ATOMS: atom_id res chain seq x y z
N MET A 1 22.77 7.48 -21.50
CA MET A 1 21.46 7.50 -22.21
C MET A 1 21.05 6.14 -22.77
N GLU A 2 21.83 5.06 -22.63
CA GLU A 2 21.40 3.69 -22.99
C GLU A 2 20.45 3.06 -21.96
N PHE A 3 20.60 3.36 -20.66
CA PHE A 3 19.75 2.81 -19.58
C PHE A 3 18.25 3.11 -19.71
N LEU A 4 17.86 4.22 -20.35
CA LEU A 4 16.44 4.60 -20.51
C LEU A 4 15.78 3.93 -21.72
N ALA A 5 16.57 3.46 -22.69
CA ALA A 5 16.11 2.78 -23.89
C ALA A 5 16.07 1.26 -23.73
N ASP A 6 16.56 0.74 -22.61
CA ASP A 6 16.65 -0.69 -22.34
C ASP A 6 15.29 -1.24 -21.88
N PRO A 7 14.62 -2.11 -22.65
CA PRO A 7 13.28 -2.62 -22.33
C PRO A 7 13.24 -3.35 -20.99
N ASN A 8 14.35 -3.96 -20.58
CA ASN A 8 14.45 -4.68 -19.31
C ASN A 8 14.26 -3.76 -18.09
N VAL A 9 14.74 -2.52 -18.15
CA VAL A 9 14.60 -1.55 -17.05
C VAL A 9 13.12 -1.18 -16.87
N TRP A 10 12.39 -0.98 -17.96
CA TRP A 10 10.96 -0.70 -17.92
C TRP A 10 10.14 -1.88 -17.41
N ILE A 11 10.51 -3.11 -17.80
CA ILE A 11 9.84 -4.33 -17.32
C ILE A 11 10.10 -4.52 -15.82
N ALA A 12 11.34 -4.36 -15.35
CA ALA A 12 11.68 -4.46 -13.94
C ALA A 12 10.96 -3.39 -13.11
N PHE A 13 10.95 -2.14 -13.60
CA PHE A 13 10.24 -1.03 -12.96
C PHE A 13 8.73 -1.29 -12.87
N ALA A 14 8.11 -1.73 -13.96
CA ALA A 14 6.69 -2.07 -13.99
C ALA A 14 6.37 -3.23 -13.02
N THR A 15 7.20 -4.27 -13.01
CA THR A 15 7.00 -5.44 -12.14
C THR A 15 7.14 -5.08 -10.66
N LEU A 16 8.17 -4.30 -10.30
CA LEU A 16 8.37 -3.81 -8.94
C LEU A 16 7.19 -2.93 -8.49
N THR A 17 6.79 -1.99 -9.34
CA THR A 17 5.63 -1.12 -9.08
C THR A 17 4.35 -1.94 -8.88
N LEU A 18 4.16 -2.99 -9.68
CA LEU A 18 2.99 -3.86 -9.58
C LEU A 18 2.97 -4.65 -8.27
N LEU A 19 4.11 -5.25 -7.89
CA LEU A 19 4.24 -5.99 -6.63
C LEU A 19 3.98 -5.08 -5.42
N GLU A 20 4.51 -3.87 -5.46
CA GLU A 20 4.36 -2.89 -4.39
C GLU A 20 2.93 -2.35 -4.28
N LEU A 21 2.23 -2.24 -5.41
CA LEU A 21 0.79 -1.95 -5.43
C LEU A 21 -0.03 -3.10 -4.83
N VAL A 22 0.23 -4.35 -5.21
CA VAL A 22 -0.51 -5.52 -4.71
C VAL A 22 -0.32 -5.67 -3.19
N LEU A 23 0.92 -5.61 -2.69
CA LEU A 23 1.23 -5.62 -1.26
C LEU A 23 0.60 -4.42 -0.51
N GLY A 24 0.54 -3.26 -1.17
CA GLY A 24 -0.07 -2.07 -0.60
C GLY A 24 -1.60 -2.11 -0.55
N ILE A 25 -2.25 -2.83 -1.46
CA ILE A 25 -3.72 -2.91 -1.58
C ILE A 25 -4.31 -3.84 -0.51
N ASP A 26 -3.65 -4.96 -0.19
CA ASP A 26 -4.17 -5.95 0.77
C ASP A 26 -4.52 -5.32 2.14
N ASN A 27 -3.64 -4.45 2.66
CA ASN A 27 -3.82 -3.78 3.95
C ASN A 27 -4.97 -2.76 3.94
N VAL A 28 -5.17 -2.04 2.84
CA VAL A 28 -6.25 -1.05 2.71
C VAL A 28 -7.60 -1.75 2.56
N ILE A 29 -7.67 -2.85 1.81
CA ILE A 29 -8.87 -3.67 1.66
C ILE A 29 -9.29 -4.27 3.01
N PHE A 30 -8.36 -4.82 3.80
CA PHE A 30 -8.67 -5.39 5.12
C PHE A 30 -9.31 -4.35 6.06
N ILE A 31 -8.79 -3.12 6.06
CA ILE A 31 -9.30 -2.01 6.88
C ILE A 31 -10.67 -1.54 6.38
N SER A 32 -10.86 -1.47 5.07
CA SER A 32 -12.16 -1.13 4.48
C SER A 32 -13.23 -2.18 4.85
N ILE A 33 -12.88 -3.46 4.83
CA ILE A 33 -13.76 -4.57 5.23
C ILE A 33 -14.08 -4.51 6.73
N LEU A 34 -13.08 -4.31 7.59
CA LEU A 34 -13.27 -4.27 9.04
C LEU A 34 -14.10 -3.06 9.47
N SER A 35 -13.79 -1.87 8.95
CA SER A 35 -14.56 -0.65 9.23
C SER A 35 -16.01 -0.76 8.74
N GLY A 36 -16.28 -1.49 7.67
CA GLY A 36 -17.64 -1.77 7.19
C GLY A 36 -18.50 -2.58 8.16
N LYS A 37 -17.88 -3.40 9.03
CA LYS A 37 -18.58 -4.22 10.03
C LYS A 37 -18.89 -3.48 11.35
N LEU A 38 -18.43 -2.24 11.52
CA LEU A 38 -18.68 -1.46 12.73
C LEU A 38 -20.00 -0.65 12.66
N PRO A 39 -20.64 -0.38 13.82
CA PRO A 39 -21.81 0.50 13.92
C PRO A 39 -21.53 1.88 13.35
N GLU A 40 -22.53 2.56 12.76
CA GLU A 40 -22.34 3.82 12.02
C GLU A 40 -21.60 4.91 12.80
N GLU A 41 -21.84 4.98 14.12
CA GLU A 41 -21.18 5.93 15.01
C GLU A 41 -19.67 5.68 15.16
N GLN A 42 -19.23 4.42 15.01
CA GLN A 42 -17.82 4.03 15.14
C GLN A 42 -17.11 3.88 13.78
N ARG A 43 -17.85 3.82 12.67
CA ARG A 43 -17.28 3.71 11.31
C ARG A 43 -16.30 4.84 10.99
N ALA A 44 -16.63 6.08 11.38
CA ALA A 44 -15.77 7.23 11.12
C ALA A 44 -14.42 7.13 11.85
N LYS A 45 -14.45 6.80 13.15
CA LYS A 45 -13.23 6.57 13.95
C LYS A 45 -12.43 5.38 13.43
N ALA A 46 -13.09 4.27 13.11
CA ALA A 46 -12.43 3.08 12.59
C ALA A 46 -11.79 3.30 11.21
N ARG A 47 -12.42 4.11 10.34
CA ARG A 47 -11.82 4.53 9.07
C ARG A 47 -10.58 5.38 9.29
N TYR A 48 -10.65 6.38 10.17
CA TYR A 48 -9.51 7.25 10.45
C TYR A 48 -8.34 6.49 11.08
N ILE A 49 -8.61 5.68 12.10
CA ILE A 49 -7.60 4.86 12.78
C ILE A 49 -7.03 3.84 11.80
N GLY A 50 -7.88 3.17 11.03
CA GLY A 50 -7.45 2.22 10.02
C GLY A 50 -6.60 2.86 8.93
N LEU A 51 -7.04 3.98 8.34
CA LEU A 51 -6.27 4.70 7.33
C LEU A 51 -4.92 5.19 7.88
N ALA A 52 -4.89 5.74 9.09
CA ALA A 52 -3.66 6.16 9.75
C ALA A 52 -2.72 4.98 10.00
N LEU A 53 -3.24 3.85 10.48
CA LEU A 53 -2.45 2.65 10.76
C LEU A 53 -1.94 1.97 9.49
N ALA A 54 -2.72 1.98 8.40
CA ALA A 54 -2.26 1.56 7.07
C ALA A 54 -1.12 2.45 6.54
N LEU A 55 -1.22 3.76 6.71
CA LEU A 55 -0.19 4.71 6.31
C LEU A 55 1.11 4.48 7.12
N VAL A 56 0.98 4.29 8.43
CA VAL A 56 2.12 3.98 9.32
C VAL A 56 2.79 2.65 8.96
N MET A 57 2.01 1.58 8.77
CA MET A 57 2.54 0.28 8.35
C MET A 57 3.25 0.36 6.99
N ARG A 58 2.71 1.17 6.07
CA ARG A 58 3.32 1.39 4.76
C ARG A 58 4.65 2.14 4.85
N VAL A 59 4.73 3.16 5.70
CA VAL A 59 5.98 3.87 5.98
C VAL A 59 7.01 2.94 6.61
N ILE A 60 6.62 2.13 7.61
CA ILE A 60 7.51 1.15 8.25
C ILE A 60 8.06 0.15 7.24
N LEU A 61 7.20 -0.42 6.39
CA LEU A 61 7.61 -1.37 5.35
C LEU A 61 8.54 -0.74 4.31
N LEU A 62 8.23 0.48 3.85
CA LEU A 62 9.10 1.23 2.94
C LEU A 62 10.48 1.48 3.56
N PHE A 63 10.54 1.89 4.84
CA PHE A 63 11.81 2.05 5.55
C PHE A 63 12.57 0.73 5.71
N SER A 64 11.87 -0.38 5.95
CA SER A 64 12.49 -1.71 6.09
C SER A 64 13.02 -2.27 4.77
N LEU A 65 12.44 -1.87 3.63
CA LEU A 65 12.90 -2.24 2.28
C LEU A 65 13.95 -1.27 1.72
N SER A 66 14.22 -0.16 2.40
CA SER A 66 15.14 0.89 1.96
C SER A 66 16.63 0.53 2.17
N TRP A 67 17.01 -0.75 2.16
CA TRP A 67 18.42 -1.17 2.21
C TRP A 67 18.77 -2.22 1.15
#